data_AF-A0A352GIA6-F1
#
_entry.id   AF-A0A352GIA6-F1
#
_cell.length_a   1.000
_cell.length_b   1.000
_cell.length_c   1.000
_cell.angle_alpha   90.00
_cell.angle_beta   90.00
_cell.angle_gamma   90.00
#
_symmetry.space_group_name_H-M   'P 1'
#
loop_
_entity.id
_entity.type
_entity.pdbx_description
1 polymer ?
#
loop_
_entity_poly.entity_id
_entity_poly.type
_entity_poly.pdbx_seq_one_letter_code
_entity_poly.pdbx_strand_id
1 'polypeptide(L)'
;MTDDLLLLPSITDADADHRGRVVVSGSHGGLYPGYLAAKAGLRAVVLSDAGGGLDGAGVAGIHALDQTGMAAAAVSHLSARIGDAGDMTARGVISTVNVIAAGLGVISGMTCAEATERLAHAALPTGRLSPVDEGRRRINRDGGPDMVLVDSASLVMAEDIGRIVITGSHGGLVGGDPARALKTAAALAVFNDAGGGIEDAGLTRLPALDARTIPAVTVAHTSARVGDAASAWETGVISHANAAAAALGARSGDRLRDWIGEAFPARP
;
A
#
# COMPACT_ATOMS: atom_id res chain seq x y z
N MET A 1 6.03 -23.02 17.05
CA MET A 1 5.58 -21.63 16.80
C MET A 1 6.44 -20.75 17.67
N THR A 2 7.36 -20.01 17.06
CA THR A 2 8.31 -19.13 17.76
C THR A 2 7.55 -17.90 18.27
N ASP A 3 7.72 -17.54 19.54
CA ASP A 3 7.18 -16.32 20.15
C ASP A 3 7.63 -15.01 19.47
N ASP A 4 8.44 -15.12 18.40
CA ASP A 4 9.10 -14.02 17.69
C ASP A 4 8.34 -13.48 16.47
N LEU A 5 7.38 -14.22 15.91
CA LEU A 5 6.58 -13.74 14.77
C LEU A 5 5.49 -12.78 15.26
N LEU A 6 5.36 -11.64 14.58
CA LEU A 6 4.32 -10.65 14.82
C LEU A 6 3.57 -10.36 13.52
N LEU A 7 2.25 -10.29 13.61
CA LEU A 7 1.38 -9.94 12.50
C LEU A 7 0.86 -8.53 12.70
N LEU A 8 1.18 -7.63 11.76
CA LEU A 8 0.69 -6.25 11.79
C LEU A 8 -0.23 -5.98 10.60
N PRO A 9 -1.48 -5.56 10.80
CA PRO A 9 -2.35 -5.17 9.69
C PRO A 9 -1.73 -4.06 8.83
N SER A 10 -1.01 -3.12 9.45
CA SER A 10 -0.22 -2.11 8.76
C SER A 10 1.18 -1.99 9.34
N ILE A 11 2.19 -1.78 8.49
CA ILE A 11 3.57 -1.57 8.92
C ILE A 11 3.74 -0.24 9.66
N THR A 12 2.79 0.69 9.53
CA THR A 12 2.76 1.94 10.31
C THR A 12 2.57 1.70 11.80
N ASP A 13 2.13 0.50 12.18
CA ASP A 13 1.94 0.10 13.57
C ASP A 13 3.26 -0.44 14.19
N ALA A 14 4.34 -0.56 13.40
CA ALA A 14 5.66 -0.97 13.88
C ALA A 14 6.41 0.19 14.54
N ASP A 15 7.02 -0.08 15.69
CA ASP A 15 7.77 0.88 16.51
C ASP A 15 8.97 0.21 17.20
N ALA A 16 9.62 0.93 18.13
CA ALA A 16 10.80 0.45 18.84
C ALA A 16 10.54 -0.74 19.78
N ASP A 17 9.29 -0.96 20.22
CA ASP A 17 8.94 -2.10 21.09
C ASP A 17 8.92 -3.42 20.32
N HIS A 18 8.84 -3.34 18.98
CA HIS A 18 8.89 -4.47 18.07
C HIS A 18 10.32 -4.84 17.63
N ARG A 19 11.35 -4.20 18.19
CA ARG A 19 12.75 -4.42 17.82
C ARG A 19 13.14 -5.89 17.89
N GLY A 20 13.80 -6.38 16.84
CA GLY A 20 14.32 -7.74 16.76
C GLY A 20 13.29 -8.84 16.50
N ARG A 21 12.02 -8.47 16.28
CA ARG A 21 10.94 -9.38 15.88
C ARG A 21 10.95 -9.66 14.37
N VAL A 22 10.40 -10.79 13.97
CA VAL A 22 10.03 -11.05 12.57
C VAL A 22 8.60 -10.56 12.38
N VAL A 23 8.37 -9.72 11.37
CA VAL A 23 7.03 -9.16 11.12
C VAL A 23 6.51 -9.59 9.76
N VAL A 24 5.26 -10.04 9.72
CA VAL A 24 4.46 -10.09 8.48
C VAL A 24 3.47 -8.94 8.54
N SER A 25 3.40 -8.13 7.49
CA SER A 25 2.50 -6.99 7.44
C SER A 25 1.71 -6.90 6.15
N GLY A 26 0.43 -6.53 6.27
CA GLY A 26 -0.50 -6.33 5.15
C GLY A 26 -0.15 -5.15 4.24
N SER A 27 0.91 -4.39 4.54
CA SER A 27 1.36 -3.26 3.71
C SER A 27 2.13 -3.72 2.47
N HIS A 28 2.23 -2.86 1.46
CA HIS A 28 3.07 -3.11 0.28
C HIS A 28 4.56 -3.05 0.63
N GLY A 29 5.42 -3.67 -0.19
CA GLY A 29 6.88 -3.73 -0.05
C GLY A 29 7.62 -2.47 -0.52
N GLY A 30 6.95 -1.32 -0.59
CA GLY A 30 7.53 -0.08 -1.11
C GLY A 30 8.56 0.56 -0.17
N LEU A 31 9.22 1.62 -0.67
CA LEU A 31 10.32 2.31 0.02
C LEU A 31 9.96 2.78 1.43
N TYR A 32 8.81 3.44 1.61
CA TYR A 32 8.38 3.92 2.93
C TYR A 32 8.07 2.78 3.92
N PRO A 33 7.29 1.74 3.58
CA PRO A 33 7.18 0.52 4.39
C PRO A 33 8.51 -0.11 4.79
N GLY A 34 9.46 -0.22 3.85
CA GLY A 34 10.81 -0.73 4.13
C GLY A 34 11.56 0.17 5.12
N TYR A 35 11.46 1.50 4.95
CA TYR A 35 12.01 2.46 5.90
C TYR A 35 11.41 2.31 7.31
N LEU A 36 10.09 2.14 7.44
CA LEU A 36 9.45 1.92 8.74
C LEU A 36 9.91 0.64 9.43
N ALA A 37 10.03 -0.46 8.67
CA ALA A 37 10.61 -1.70 9.18
C ALA A 37 12.03 -1.48 9.73
N ALA A 38 12.90 -0.81 8.96
CA ALA A 38 14.25 -0.45 9.39
C ALA A 38 14.26 0.45 10.62
N LYS A 39 13.38 1.46 10.67
CA LYS A 39 13.25 2.41 11.78
C LYS A 39 12.82 1.74 13.08
N ALA A 40 11.89 0.79 13.01
CA ALA A 40 11.45 -0.04 14.14
C ALA A 40 12.55 -1.01 14.62
N GLY A 41 13.59 -1.24 13.81
CA GLY A 41 14.68 -2.15 14.15
C GLY A 41 14.25 -3.62 14.18
N LEU A 42 13.33 -3.98 13.28
CA LEU A 42 12.88 -5.36 13.13
C LEU A 42 14.04 -6.30 12.76
N ARG A 43 13.92 -7.59 13.03
CA ARG A 43 14.90 -8.60 12.57
C ARG A 43 14.72 -8.90 11.09
N ALA A 44 13.47 -9.08 10.68
CA ALA A 44 13.08 -9.36 9.32
C ALA A 44 11.65 -8.92 9.06
N VAL A 45 11.31 -8.68 7.79
CA VAL A 45 9.96 -8.27 7.40
C VAL A 45 9.46 -8.99 6.14
N VAL A 46 8.19 -9.37 6.14
CA VAL A 46 7.47 -9.85 4.96
C VAL A 46 6.31 -8.90 4.65
N LEU A 47 6.26 -8.39 3.42
CA LEU A 47 5.25 -7.43 2.93
C LEU A 47 4.53 -7.98 1.70
N SER A 48 3.54 -7.28 1.16
CA SER A 48 2.91 -7.62 -0.13
C SER A 48 3.68 -7.01 -1.30
N ASP A 49 3.81 -7.72 -2.42
CA ASP A 49 4.45 -7.17 -3.62
C ASP A 49 3.59 -6.13 -4.36
N ALA A 50 2.29 -6.03 -4.03
CA ALA A 50 1.34 -5.10 -4.63
C ALA A 50 1.37 -5.07 -6.18
N GLY A 51 1.65 -6.22 -6.81
CA GLY A 51 1.77 -6.31 -8.27
C GLY A 51 3.08 -5.78 -8.84
N GLY A 52 4.08 -5.48 -8.01
CA GLY A 52 5.34 -4.86 -8.41
C GLY A 52 5.19 -3.36 -8.70
N GLY A 53 4.11 -2.97 -9.39
CA GLY A 53 3.76 -1.57 -9.66
C GLY A 53 4.70 -0.88 -10.67
N LEU A 54 4.37 0.36 -11.03
CA LEU A 54 5.20 1.21 -11.88
C LEU A 54 6.62 1.31 -11.29
N ASP A 55 7.64 1.11 -12.12
CA ASP A 55 9.07 1.11 -11.76
C ASP A 55 9.45 0.16 -10.60
N GLY A 56 8.65 -0.87 -10.33
CA GLY A 56 8.91 -1.79 -9.21
C GLY A 56 8.62 -1.19 -7.83
N ALA A 57 7.84 -0.11 -7.75
CA ALA A 57 7.54 0.61 -6.51
C ALA A 57 6.92 -0.27 -5.40
N GLY A 58 6.21 -1.33 -5.76
CA GLY A 58 5.58 -2.28 -4.84
C GLY A 58 6.57 -3.13 -4.03
N VAL A 59 7.83 -3.24 -4.46
CA VAL A 59 8.89 -4.02 -3.77
C VAL A 59 10.19 -3.24 -3.56
N ALA A 60 10.23 -1.95 -3.91
CA ALA A 60 11.44 -1.14 -3.82
C ALA A 60 12.06 -1.11 -2.41
N GLY A 61 11.23 -1.16 -1.35
CA GLY A 61 11.68 -1.22 0.03
C GLY A 61 12.31 -2.55 0.42
N ILE A 62 11.83 -3.66 -0.15
CA ILE A 62 12.41 -4.99 0.05
C ILE A 62 13.89 -5.00 -0.36
N HIS A 63 14.18 -4.45 -1.53
CA HIS A 63 15.56 -4.33 -2.02
C HIS A 63 16.37 -3.28 -1.27
N ALA A 64 15.78 -2.13 -0.93
CA ALA A 64 16.48 -1.09 -0.17
C ALA A 64 17.00 -1.62 1.17
N LEU A 65 16.27 -2.52 1.82
CA LEU A 65 16.63 -3.11 3.11
C LEU A 65 17.96 -3.89 3.11
N ASP A 66 18.49 -4.28 1.96
CA ASP A 66 19.85 -4.85 1.85
C ASP A 66 20.91 -3.90 2.46
N GLN A 67 20.72 -2.58 2.32
CA GLN A 67 21.62 -1.55 2.87
C GLN A 67 21.66 -1.54 4.40
N THR A 68 20.66 -2.13 5.05
CA THR A 68 20.57 -2.21 6.52
C THR A 68 21.11 -3.52 7.08
N GLY A 69 21.25 -4.53 6.22
CA GLY A 69 21.45 -5.92 6.64
C GLY A 69 20.18 -6.62 7.13
N MET A 70 19.00 -6.06 6.88
CA MET A 70 17.72 -6.69 7.23
C MET A 70 17.27 -7.69 6.18
N ALA A 71 16.87 -8.88 6.63
CA ALA A 71 16.24 -9.87 5.77
C ALA A 71 14.80 -9.45 5.44
N ALA A 72 14.47 -9.39 4.15
CA ALA A 72 13.15 -8.98 3.71
C ALA A 72 12.66 -9.81 2.52
N ALA A 73 11.35 -10.04 2.47
CA ALA A 73 10.67 -10.70 1.37
C ALA A 73 9.30 -10.07 1.10
N ALA A 74 8.76 -10.31 -0.09
CA ALA A 74 7.38 -9.99 -0.42
C ALA A 74 6.60 -11.24 -0.80
N VAL A 75 5.35 -11.31 -0.33
CA VAL A 75 4.33 -12.26 -0.76
C VAL A 75 3.67 -11.75 -2.04
N SER A 76 3.37 -12.68 -2.95
CA SER A 76 2.64 -12.39 -4.17
C SER A 76 1.22 -11.92 -3.86
N HIS A 77 0.82 -10.76 -4.41
CA HIS A 77 -0.56 -10.28 -4.41
C HIS A 77 -1.56 -11.29 -5.02
N LEU A 78 -1.10 -12.25 -5.84
CA LEU A 78 -1.93 -13.33 -6.39
C LEU A 78 -2.11 -14.52 -5.44
N SER A 79 -1.41 -14.54 -4.30
CA SER A 79 -1.42 -15.67 -3.36
C SER A 79 -2.05 -15.34 -2.01
N ALA A 80 -2.06 -14.07 -1.61
CA ALA A 80 -2.69 -13.60 -0.38
C ALA A 80 -3.20 -12.17 -0.50
N ARG A 81 -4.16 -11.82 0.34
CA ARG A 81 -4.83 -10.52 0.38
C ARG A 81 -3.90 -9.45 0.97
N ILE A 82 -3.69 -8.38 0.21
CA ILE A 82 -3.06 -7.16 0.76
C ILE A 82 -3.96 -6.57 1.86
N GLY A 83 -3.36 -6.07 2.93
CA GLY A 83 -4.06 -5.58 4.12
C GLY A 83 -4.41 -6.67 5.16
N ASP A 84 -4.13 -7.95 4.90
CA ASP A 84 -4.41 -9.07 5.81
C ASP A 84 -3.15 -9.91 6.09
N ALA A 85 -2.42 -9.55 7.16
CA ALA A 85 -1.20 -10.26 7.54
C ALA A 85 -1.46 -11.73 7.94
N GLY A 86 -2.64 -12.05 8.49
CA GLY A 86 -3.00 -13.42 8.84
C GLY A 86 -3.16 -14.30 7.60
N ASP A 87 -3.85 -13.78 6.58
CA ASP A 87 -3.98 -14.43 5.29
C ASP A 87 -2.62 -14.61 4.58
N MET A 88 -1.78 -13.59 4.62
CA MET A 88 -0.40 -13.66 4.10
C MET A 88 0.39 -14.79 4.74
N THR A 89 0.34 -14.93 6.08
CA THR A 89 1.02 -16.02 6.77
C THR A 89 0.40 -17.39 6.45
N ALA A 90 -0.93 -17.47 6.36
CA ALA A 90 -1.63 -18.73 6.19
C ALA A 90 -1.44 -19.36 4.80
N ARG A 91 -1.39 -18.56 3.74
CA ARG A 91 -1.36 -19.08 2.35
C ARG A 91 -0.47 -18.30 1.38
N GLY A 92 0.16 -17.23 1.82
CA GLY A 92 1.00 -16.41 0.98
C GLY A 92 2.19 -17.19 0.41
N VAL A 93 2.56 -16.87 -0.83
CA VAL A 93 3.71 -17.42 -1.53
C VAL A 93 4.67 -16.28 -1.81
N ILE A 94 5.94 -16.45 -1.46
CA ILE A 94 6.98 -15.44 -1.66
C ILE A 94 7.21 -15.21 -3.16
N SER A 95 7.12 -13.96 -3.61
CA SER A 95 7.43 -13.55 -4.98
C SER A 95 8.80 -12.88 -5.09
N THR A 96 9.17 -12.07 -4.10
CA THR A 96 10.42 -11.28 -4.10
C THR A 96 11.20 -11.53 -2.82
N VAL A 97 12.52 -11.61 -2.93
CA VAL A 97 13.45 -11.86 -1.82
C VAL A 97 14.64 -10.92 -1.97
N ASN A 98 15.09 -10.30 -0.88
CA ASN A 98 16.33 -9.52 -0.89
C ASN A 98 17.57 -10.41 -0.65
N VAL A 99 18.77 -9.85 -0.79
CA VAL A 99 20.02 -10.63 -0.72
C VAL A 99 20.19 -11.26 0.66
N ILE A 100 19.82 -10.55 1.72
CA ILE A 100 19.96 -11.04 3.10
C ILE A 100 19.04 -12.24 3.36
N ALA A 101 17.78 -12.16 2.95
CA ALA A 101 16.82 -13.26 3.08
C ALA A 101 17.20 -14.46 2.19
N ALA A 102 17.71 -14.23 0.99
CA ALA A 102 18.22 -15.28 0.11
C ALA A 102 19.41 -16.04 0.75
N GLY A 103 20.28 -15.34 1.48
CA GLY A 103 21.36 -15.94 2.27
C GLY A 103 20.89 -16.90 3.38
N LEU A 104 19.64 -16.77 3.83
CA LEU A 104 18.98 -17.68 4.78
C LEU A 104 18.21 -18.81 4.07
N GLY A 105 18.33 -18.89 2.74
CA GLY A 105 17.67 -19.88 1.90
C GLY A 105 16.18 -19.59 1.66
N VAL A 106 15.71 -18.36 1.89
CA VAL A 106 14.39 -17.93 1.42
C VAL A 106 14.43 -17.81 -0.11
N ILE A 107 13.45 -18.37 -0.80
CA ILE A 107 13.37 -18.36 -2.27
C ILE A 107 11.96 -18.01 -2.73
N SER A 108 11.83 -17.44 -3.93
CA SER A 108 10.52 -17.26 -4.56
C SER A 108 9.83 -18.62 -4.77
N GLY A 109 8.52 -18.68 -4.56
CA GLY A 109 7.73 -19.91 -4.56
C GLY A 109 7.61 -20.60 -3.19
N MET A 110 8.41 -20.19 -2.20
CA MET A 110 8.29 -20.66 -0.81
C MET A 110 7.02 -20.13 -0.16
N THR A 111 6.42 -20.88 0.77
CA THR A 111 5.30 -20.36 1.55
C THR A 111 5.77 -19.27 2.52
N CYS A 112 4.88 -18.33 2.86
CA CYS A 112 5.17 -17.28 3.83
C CYS A 112 5.56 -17.86 5.19
N ALA A 113 4.87 -18.92 5.63
CA ALA A 113 5.19 -19.63 6.88
C ALA A 113 6.64 -20.15 6.89
N GLU A 114 7.05 -20.93 5.89
CA GLU A 114 8.42 -21.45 5.79
C GLU A 114 9.46 -20.32 5.69
N ALA A 115 9.13 -19.24 4.95
CA ALA A 115 10.00 -18.08 4.86
C ALA A 115 10.19 -17.42 6.23
N THR A 116 9.13 -17.21 7.01
CA THR A 116 9.23 -16.62 8.35
C THR A 116 10.04 -17.46 9.32
N GLU A 117 9.98 -18.79 9.23
CA GLU A 117 10.84 -19.69 10.02
C GLU A 117 12.32 -19.49 9.70
N ARG A 118 12.67 -19.37 8.41
CA ARG A 118 14.05 -19.09 7.99
C ARG A 118 14.51 -17.69 8.41
N LEU A 119 13.62 -16.71 8.26
CA LEU A 119 13.89 -15.31 8.63
C LEU A 119 14.10 -15.13 10.13
N ALA A 120 13.56 -16.01 10.99
CA ALA A 120 13.82 -16.01 12.42
C ALA A 120 15.32 -16.21 12.75
N HIS A 121 16.09 -16.81 11.84
CA HIS A 121 17.54 -16.99 11.98
C HIS A 121 18.37 -15.81 11.45
N ALA A 122 17.73 -14.75 10.93
CA ALA A 122 18.46 -13.57 10.47
C ALA A 122 19.23 -12.89 11.60
N ALA A 123 20.43 -12.38 11.32
CA ALA A 123 21.14 -11.49 12.23
C ALA A 123 20.33 -10.19 12.45
N LEU A 124 20.53 -9.53 13.59
CA LEU A 124 19.91 -8.23 13.80
C LEU A 124 20.55 -7.19 12.85
N PRO A 125 19.74 -6.37 12.14
CA PRO A 125 20.27 -5.35 11.24
C PRO A 125 21.07 -4.29 12.00
N THR A 126 22.15 -3.82 11.40
CA THR A 126 23.04 -2.81 12.00
C THR A 126 23.06 -1.50 11.22
N GLY A 127 22.72 -1.54 9.93
CA GLY A 127 22.62 -0.36 9.08
C GLY A 127 21.29 0.38 9.26
N ARG A 128 21.15 1.48 8.53
CA ARG A 128 19.96 2.34 8.53
C ARG A 128 19.66 2.78 7.11
N LEU A 129 18.37 2.95 6.81
CA LEU A 129 17.95 3.67 5.61
C LEU A 129 17.94 5.17 5.88
N SER A 130 18.20 5.96 4.83
CA SER A 130 17.91 7.38 4.85
C SER A 130 16.43 7.60 5.19
N PRO A 131 16.09 8.66 5.95
CA PRO A 131 14.71 9.01 6.21
C PRO A 131 13.92 9.11 4.90
N VAL A 132 12.78 8.42 4.87
CA VAL A 132 11.77 8.56 3.82
C VAL A 132 10.56 9.21 4.47
N ASP A 133 10.20 10.40 4.00
CA ASP A 133 9.01 11.10 4.45
C ASP A 133 7.81 10.72 3.58
N GLU A 134 6.63 10.60 4.18
CA GLU A 134 5.38 10.58 3.41
C GLU A 134 4.96 12.01 3.09
N GLY A 135 4.69 12.26 1.82
CA GLY A 135 4.23 13.55 1.32
C GLY A 135 2.75 13.80 1.62
N ARG A 136 2.45 15.03 2.03
CA ARG A 136 1.10 15.61 1.99
C ARG A 136 1.14 16.95 1.27
N ARG A 137 0.46 17.06 0.14
CA ARG A 137 0.39 18.28 -0.66
C ARG A 137 -1.06 18.69 -0.92
N ARG A 138 -1.41 19.91 -0.53
CA ARG A 138 -2.69 20.53 -0.90
C ARG A 138 -2.56 21.21 -2.25
N ILE A 139 -3.59 21.08 -3.08
CA ILE A 139 -3.72 21.75 -4.37
C ILE A 139 -5.07 22.46 -4.35
N ASN A 140 -5.02 23.80 -4.33
CA ASN A 140 -6.22 24.62 -4.46
C ASN A 140 -6.64 24.61 -5.93
N ARG A 141 -7.95 24.54 -6.18
CA ARG A 141 -8.48 24.56 -7.55
C ARG A 141 -9.35 25.80 -7.76
N ASP A 142 -9.27 26.37 -8.96
CA ASP A 142 -10.13 27.48 -9.38
C ASP A 142 -11.52 26.95 -9.79
N GLY A 143 -12.22 26.38 -8.80
CA GLY A 143 -13.53 25.71 -8.94
C GLY A 143 -13.47 24.19 -8.79
N GLY A 144 -14.64 23.60 -8.57
CA GLY A 144 -14.75 22.26 -8.01
C GLY A 144 -14.19 22.18 -6.58
N PRO A 145 -14.09 20.98 -6.00
CA PRO A 145 -13.46 20.79 -4.70
C PRO A 145 -11.94 20.85 -4.77
N ASP A 146 -11.30 21.43 -3.75
CA ASP A 146 -9.85 21.37 -3.57
C ASP A 146 -9.35 19.92 -3.51
N MET A 147 -8.07 19.74 -3.82
CA MET A 147 -7.42 18.44 -3.79
C MET A 147 -6.39 18.34 -2.68
N VAL A 148 -6.21 17.12 -2.17
CA VAL A 148 -5.08 16.75 -1.33
C VAL A 148 -4.47 15.46 -1.87
N LEU A 149 -3.15 15.48 -2.06
CA LEU A 149 -2.33 14.32 -2.40
C LEU A 149 -1.67 13.85 -1.10
N VAL A 150 -1.88 12.60 -0.74
CA VAL A 150 -1.30 11.97 0.45
C VAL A 150 -0.69 10.61 0.13
N ASP A 151 0.58 10.41 0.42
CA ASP A 151 1.25 9.16 0.05
C ASP A 151 0.68 7.93 0.78
N SER A 152 0.02 8.15 1.93
CA SER A 152 -0.74 7.14 2.65
C SER A 152 -2.11 7.63 3.12
N ALA A 153 -3.06 6.68 3.20
CA ALA A 153 -4.37 6.91 3.77
C ALA A 153 -4.32 7.27 5.27
N SER A 154 -3.21 6.97 5.97
CA SER A 154 -2.99 7.38 7.36
C SER A 154 -2.94 8.91 7.52
N LEU A 155 -2.47 9.62 6.49
CA LEU A 155 -2.31 11.09 6.45
C LEU A 155 -3.59 11.85 6.11
N VAL A 156 -4.68 11.14 5.78
CA VAL A 156 -6.00 11.76 5.57
C VAL A 156 -6.50 12.29 6.91
N MET A 157 -6.93 13.56 6.94
CA MET A 157 -7.40 14.22 8.15
C MET A 157 -8.88 14.59 8.06
N ALA A 158 -9.49 14.98 9.18
CA ALA A 158 -10.90 15.39 9.21
C ALA A 158 -11.14 16.62 8.33
N GLU A 159 -10.16 17.52 8.24
CA GLU A 159 -10.23 18.74 7.44
C GLU A 159 -10.35 18.46 5.95
N ASP A 160 -10.00 17.26 5.48
CA ASP A 160 -10.11 16.83 4.07
C ASP A 160 -11.54 16.50 3.64
N ILE A 161 -12.52 16.75 4.52
CA ILE A 161 -13.94 16.67 4.20
C ILE A 161 -14.28 17.48 2.95
N GLY A 162 -15.05 16.88 2.04
CA GLY A 162 -15.47 17.48 0.78
C GLY A 162 -14.34 17.71 -0.23
N ARG A 163 -13.07 17.37 0.06
CA ARG A 163 -11.96 17.44 -0.91
C ARG A 163 -11.89 16.20 -1.78
N ILE A 164 -11.21 16.33 -2.90
CA ILE A 164 -10.71 15.19 -3.66
C ILE A 164 -9.43 14.70 -2.98
N VAL A 165 -9.42 13.45 -2.52
CA VAL A 165 -8.30 12.82 -1.83
C VAL A 165 -7.63 11.83 -2.77
N ILE A 166 -6.43 12.14 -3.23
CA ILE A 166 -5.60 11.23 -4.01
C ILE A 166 -4.58 10.58 -3.08
N THR A 167 -4.63 9.26 -2.97
CA THR A 167 -3.71 8.52 -2.10
C THR A 167 -2.69 7.70 -2.88
N GLY A 168 -1.48 7.54 -2.33
CA GLY A 168 -0.54 6.51 -2.76
C GLY A 168 -0.86 5.11 -2.20
N SER A 169 -1.83 5.02 -1.30
CA SER A 169 -2.21 3.77 -0.62
C SER A 169 -2.90 2.79 -1.57
N HIS A 170 -2.76 1.49 -1.31
CA HIS A 170 -3.53 0.47 -2.02
C HIS A 170 -5.03 0.56 -1.72
N GLY A 171 -5.86 0.05 -2.63
CA GLY A 171 -7.31 0.04 -2.50
C GLY A 171 -7.84 -1.08 -1.59
N GLY A 172 -6.99 -1.92 -1.01
CA GLY A 172 -7.40 -2.93 -0.04
C GLY A 172 -7.75 -2.37 1.36
N LEU A 173 -8.77 -2.95 2.00
CA LEU A 173 -9.12 -2.68 3.40
C LEU A 173 -8.04 -3.23 4.33
N VAL A 174 -7.63 -2.40 5.30
CA VAL A 174 -6.65 -2.81 6.31
C VAL A 174 -7.36 -3.64 7.38
N GLY A 175 -6.96 -4.90 7.55
CA GLY A 175 -7.60 -5.85 8.46
C GLY A 175 -9.05 -6.18 8.09
N GLY A 176 -9.47 -5.94 6.84
CA GLY A 176 -10.86 -6.15 6.40
C GLY A 176 -11.88 -5.19 7.01
N ASP A 177 -11.46 -4.13 7.71
CA ASP A 177 -12.35 -3.21 8.43
C ASP A 177 -12.86 -2.06 7.53
N PRO A 178 -14.17 -2.02 7.19
CA PRO A 178 -14.76 -0.96 6.37
C PRO A 178 -14.67 0.44 7.00
N ALA A 179 -14.58 0.55 8.33
CA ALA A 179 -14.42 1.84 9.01
C ALA A 179 -13.06 2.49 8.68
N ARG A 180 -12.05 1.67 8.35
CA ARG A 180 -10.71 2.10 7.95
C ARG A 180 -10.58 2.40 6.45
N ALA A 181 -11.68 2.36 5.68
CA ALA A 181 -11.63 2.63 4.25
C ALA A 181 -11.18 4.06 3.93
N LEU A 182 -11.68 5.05 4.69
CA LEU A 182 -11.28 6.46 4.62
C LEU A 182 -11.76 7.22 5.85
N LYS A 183 -10.90 8.08 6.43
CA LYS A 183 -11.16 8.82 7.68
C LYS A 183 -12.11 10.02 7.53
N THR A 184 -12.47 10.40 6.31
CA THR A 184 -13.28 11.60 6.04
C THR A 184 -14.33 11.32 4.97
N ALA A 185 -15.34 12.20 4.87
CA ALA A 185 -16.30 12.22 3.78
C ALA A 185 -15.75 13.07 2.62
N ALA A 186 -14.85 12.48 1.84
CA ALA A 186 -14.25 13.11 0.66
C ALA A 186 -15.27 13.27 -0.48
N ALA A 187 -15.04 14.23 -1.38
CA ALA A 187 -15.78 14.34 -2.64
C ALA A 187 -15.41 13.23 -3.63
N LEU A 188 -14.16 12.75 -3.56
CA LEU A 188 -13.63 11.61 -4.31
C LEU A 188 -12.44 11.04 -3.55
N ALA A 189 -12.29 9.71 -3.53
CA ALA A 189 -11.10 9.02 -3.04
C ALA A 189 -10.42 8.22 -4.15
N VAL A 190 -9.09 8.32 -4.25
CA VAL A 190 -8.27 7.58 -5.23
C VAL A 190 -7.26 6.70 -4.51
N PHE A 191 -7.15 5.45 -4.94
CA PHE A 191 -6.19 4.47 -4.43
C PHE A 191 -5.43 3.79 -5.57
N ASN A 192 -4.36 3.06 -5.27
CA ASN A 192 -3.68 2.16 -6.19
C ASN A 192 -4.34 0.77 -6.14
N ASP A 193 -4.60 0.11 -7.27
CA ASP A 193 -5.26 -1.22 -7.25
C ASP A 193 -4.37 -2.36 -6.76
N ALA A 194 -3.06 -2.14 -6.62
CA ALA A 194 -2.10 -3.18 -6.21
C ALA A 194 -2.20 -4.48 -7.04
N GLY A 195 -2.60 -4.36 -8.32
CA GLY A 195 -2.81 -5.50 -9.21
C GLY A 195 -4.18 -6.18 -9.11
N GLY A 196 -5.12 -5.60 -8.35
CA GLY A 196 -6.39 -6.25 -7.97
C GLY A 196 -6.16 -7.33 -6.91
N GLY A 197 -5.19 -8.20 -7.14
CA GLY A 197 -4.80 -9.27 -6.22
C GLY A 197 -5.81 -10.40 -6.17
N ILE A 198 -5.50 -11.43 -5.39
CA ILE A 198 -6.40 -12.56 -5.17
C ILE A 198 -7.72 -12.06 -4.56
N GLU A 199 -8.85 -12.53 -5.09
CA GLU A 199 -10.19 -12.16 -4.62
C GLU A 199 -10.46 -10.65 -4.65
N ASP A 200 -9.83 -9.93 -5.60
CA ASP A 200 -9.93 -8.47 -5.72
C ASP A 200 -9.53 -7.72 -4.43
N ALA A 201 -8.62 -8.30 -3.64
CA ALA A 201 -8.16 -7.76 -2.35
C ALA A 201 -7.78 -6.28 -2.41
N GLY A 202 -7.11 -5.87 -3.49
CA GLY A 202 -6.65 -4.51 -3.76
C GLY A 202 -7.76 -3.52 -4.11
N LEU A 203 -9.01 -3.95 -4.22
CA LEU A 203 -10.17 -3.12 -4.58
C LEU A 203 -11.18 -2.95 -3.44
N THR A 204 -11.00 -3.62 -2.31
CA THR A 204 -12.03 -3.77 -1.26
C THR A 204 -12.46 -2.47 -0.57
N ARG A 205 -11.71 -1.36 -0.68
CA ARG A 205 -12.15 -0.01 -0.25
C ARG A 205 -13.28 0.53 -1.13
N LEU A 206 -13.36 0.15 -2.41
CA LEU A 206 -14.38 0.63 -3.33
C LEU A 206 -15.81 0.33 -2.85
N PRO A 207 -16.20 -0.93 -2.58
CA PRO A 207 -17.55 -1.23 -2.06
C PRO A 207 -17.78 -0.64 -0.66
N ALA A 208 -16.76 -0.57 0.20
CA ALA A 208 -16.89 0.04 1.53
C ALA A 208 -17.18 1.55 1.48
N LEU A 209 -16.59 2.26 0.52
CA LEU A 209 -16.84 3.69 0.30
C LEU A 209 -18.15 3.93 -0.46
N ASP A 210 -18.55 3.01 -1.34
CA ASP A 210 -19.82 3.07 -2.04
C ASP A 210 -21.01 2.99 -1.07
N ALA A 211 -20.93 2.11 -0.07
CA ALA A 211 -21.91 2.01 1.02
C ALA A 211 -22.03 3.31 1.86
N ARG A 212 -21.02 4.18 1.79
CA ARG A 212 -20.98 5.50 2.41
C ARG A 212 -21.30 6.63 1.42
N THR A 213 -21.71 6.31 0.20
CA THR A 213 -21.96 7.24 -0.91
C THR A 213 -20.76 8.14 -1.26
N ILE A 214 -19.54 7.66 -1.01
CA ILE A 214 -18.31 8.35 -1.35
C ILE A 214 -17.81 7.81 -2.70
N PRO A 215 -17.74 8.65 -3.75
CA PRO A 215 -17.11 8.26 -5.02
C PRO A 215 -15.68 7.81 -4.78
N ALA A 216 -15.32 6.63 -5.29
CA ALA A 216 -13.98 6.11 -5.19
C ALA A 216 -13.55 5.38 -6.46
N VAL A 217 -12.28 5.56 -6.81
CA VAL A 217 -11.64 4.85 -7.91
C VAL A 217 -10.29 4.28 -7.47
N THR A 218 -9.85 3.24 -8.15
CA THR A 218 -8.45 2.82 -8.13
C THR A 218 -7.78 3.20 -9.45
N VAL A 219 -6.50 3.51 -9.40
CA VAL A 219 -5.63 3.57 -10.58
C VAL A 219 -4.87 2.26 -10.75
N ALA A 220 -4.57 1.89 -11.99
CA ALA A 220 -3.78 0.71 -12.30
C ALA A 220 -2.39 0.82 -11.65
N HIS A 221 -1.96 -0.22 -10.91
CA HIS A 221 -0.64 -0.28 -10.29
C HIS A 221 0.51 -0.09 -11.29
N THR A 222 0.31 -0.42 -12.57
CA THR A 222 1.29 -0.20 -13.64
C THR A 222 1.32 1.23 -14.18
N SER A 223 0.34 2.07 -13.83
CA SER A 223 0.24 3.47 -14.25
C SER A 223 0.71 4.46 -13.18
N ALA A 224 0.82 4.01 -11.93
CA ALA A 224 1.21 4.86 -10.81
C ALA A 224 1.96 4.06 -9.74
N ARG A 225 2.96 4.69 -9.12
CA ARG A 225 3.75 4.09 -8.03
C ARG A 225 2.90 4.01 -6.76
N VAL A 226 2.80 2.82 -6.17
CA VAL A 226 2.20 2.67 -4.83
C VAL A 226 3.10 3.33 -3.79
N GLY A 227 2.50 4.07 -2.86
CA GLY A 227 3.18 4.94 -1.90
C GLY A 227 3.54 6.34 -2.41
N ASP A 228 3.07 6.74 -3.61
CA ASP A 228 3.33 8.07 -4.20
C ASP A 228 2.04 8.63 -4.82
N ALA A 229 1.40 9.57 -4.12
CA ALA A 229 0.17 10.19 -4.59
C ALA A 229 0.38 11.15 -5.76
N ALA A 230 1.57 11.72 -5.91
CA ALA A 230 1.89 12.55 -7.06
C ALA A 230 1.95 11.71 -8.34
N SER A 231 2.53 10.51 -8.28
CA SER A 231 2.50 9.56 -9.41
C SER A 231 1.08 9.18 -9.81
N ALA A 232 0.18 8.93 -8.86
CA ALA A 232 -1.23 8.67 -9.16
C ALA A 232 -1.90 9.85 -9.88
N TRP A 233 -1.60 11.08 -9.47
CA TRP A 233 -2.12 12.29 -10.12
C TRP A 233 -1.53 12.53 -11.52
N GLU A 234 -0.22 12.31 -11.68
CA GLU A 234 0.49 12.67 -12.91
C GLU A 234 0.24 11.69 -14.06
N THR A 235 0.21 10.39 -13.76
CA THR A 235 0.16 9.32 -14.77
C THR A 235 -0.92 8.28 -14.54
N GLY A 236 -1.69 8.38 -13.45
CA GLY A 236 -2.69 7.38 -13.08
C GLY A 236 -3.77 7.19 -14.15
N VAL A 237 -4.02 5.93 -14.47
CA VAL A 237 -5.12 5.47 -15.33
C VAL A 237 -6.11 4.71 -14.45
N ILE A 238 -7.38 5.07 -14.49
CA ILE A 238 -8.43 4.43 -13.70
C ILE A 238 -8.49 2.95 -14.08
N SER A 239 -8.38 2.05 -13.09
CA SER A 239 -8.61 0.62 -13.30
C SER A 239 -10.02 0.20 -12.92
N HIS A 240 -10.51 0.66 -11.77
CA HIS A 240 -11.85 0.34 -11.27
C HIS A 240 -12.49 1.57 -10.62
N ALA A 241 -13.82 1.61 -10.65
CA ALA A 241 -14.64 2.63 -10.04
C ALA A 241 -15.76 1.97 -9.24
N ASN A 242 -16.13 2.54 -8.09
CA ASN A 242 -17.38 2.15 -7.43
C ASN A 242 -18.59 2.78 -8.14
N ALA A 243 -19.81 2.41 -7.72
CA ALA A 243 -21.03 2.88 -8.39
C ALA A 243 -21.19 4.40 -8.27
N ALA A 244 -20.85 4.99 -7.13
CA ALA A 244 -20.88 6.44 -6.93
C ALA A 244 -19.91 7.18 -7.88
N ALA A 245 -18.70 6.67 -8.12
CA ALA A 245 -17.77 7.26 -9.09
C ALA A 245 -18.20 7.00 -10.55
N ALA A 246 -18.73 5.82 -10.85
CA ALA A 246 -19.26 5.51 -12.18
C ALA A 246 -20.45 6.42 -12.55
N ALA A 247 -21.28 6.81 -11.57
CA ALA A 247 -22.35 7.79 -11.76
C ALA A 247 -21.84 9.21 -12.10
N LEU A 248 -20.60 9.52 -11.72
CA LEU A 248 -19.86 10.73 -12.14
C LEU A 248 -19.09 10.53 -13.46
N GLY A 249 -19.35 9.45 -14.17
CA GLY A 249 -18.77 9.17 -15.48
C GLY A 249 -17.40 8.47 -15.46
N ALA A 250 -16.90 8.00 -14.32
CA ALA A 250 -15.62 7.28 -14.26
C ALA A 250 -15.66 5.99 -15.08
N ARG A 251 -14.65 5.75 -15.93
CA ARG A 251 -14.50 4.50 -16.67
C ARG A 251 -13.08 3.95 -16.55
N SER A 252 -12.98 2.63 -16.56
CA SER A 252 -11.68 1.94 -16.65
C SER A 252 -10.98 2.34 -17.96
N GLY A 253 -9.69 2.65 -17.87
CA GLY A 253 -8.87 3.13 -18.99
C GLY A 253 -8.78 4.66 -19.11
N ASP A 254 -9.64 5.42 -18.43
CA ASP A 254 -9.57 6.88 -18.46
C ASP A 254 -8.36 7.40 -17.67
N ARG A 255 -7.77 8.51 -18.15
CA ARG A 255 -6.75 9.23 -17.39
C ARG A 255 -7.42 9.90 -16.19
N LEU A 256 -6.90 9.63 -14.99
CA LEU A 256 -7.46 10.13 -13.73
C LEU A 256 -7.65 11.65 -13.75
N ARG A 257 -6.62 12.36 -14.23
CA ARG A 257 -6.59 13.82 -14.31
C ARG A 257 -7.68 14.40 -15.19
N ASP A 258 -7.89 13.78 -16.35
CA ASP A 258 -8.82 14.27 -17.36
C ASP A 258 -10.25 14.05 -16.86
N TRP A 259 -10.54 12.84 -16.36
CA TRP A 259 -11.83 12.54 -15.74
C TRP A 259 -12.14 13.45 -14.53
N ILE A 260 -11.18 13.72 -13.64
CA ILE A 260 -11.39 14.66 -12.53
C ILE A 260 -11.72 16.07 -13.05
N GLY A 261 -11.08 16.51 -14.14
CA GLY A 261 -11.37 17.79 -14.79
C GLY A 261 -12.81 17.87 -15.30
N GLU A 262 -13.34 16.78 -15.85
CA GLU A 262 -14.71 16.68 -16.37
C GLU A 262 -15.76 16.54 -15.27
N ALA A 263 -15.52 15.65 -14.30
CA ALA A 263 -16.46 15.36 -13.21
C ALA A 263 -16.54 16.49 -12.17
N PHE A 264 -15.47 17.26 -12.01
CA PHE A 264 -15.38 18.36 -11.05
C PHE A 264 -14.81 19.61 -11.75
N PRO A 265 -15.60 20.26 -12.62
CA PRO A 265 -15.11 21.35 -13.46
C PRO A 265 -14.70 22.58 -12.64
N ALA A 266 -13.70 23.30 -13.17
CA ALA A 266 -13.35 24.63 -12.71
C ALA A 266 -14.54 25.60 -12.86
N ARG A 267 -14.54 26.70 -12.10
CA ARG A 267 -15.54 27.76 -12.30
C ARG A 267 -15.29 28.35 -13.70
N PRO A 268 -16.37 28.67 -14.45
CA PRO A 268 -16.26 29.33 -15.73
C PRO A 268 -15.61 30.72 -15.60
#